data_AF-A0A5V4ZAM3-F1
#
_entry.id   AF-A0A5V4ZAM3-F1
#
_cell.length_a   1.000
_cell.length_b   1.000
_cell.length_c   1.000
_cell.angle_alpha   90.00
_cell.angle_beta   90.00
_cell.angle_gamma   90.00
#
_symmetry.space_group_name_H-M   'P 1'
#
loop_
_entity.id
_entity.type
_entity.pdbx_description
1 polymer ?
#
loop_
_entity_poly.entity_id
_entity_poly.type
_entity_poly.pdbx_seq_one_letter_code
_entity_poly.pdbx_strand_id
1 'polypeptide(L)'
;MKYLPIILWDMALTALFAAGICLNLSGAITALHVLFWLMAVIGLLAFSLPDIKKKIAKDYTHCPLLWRIWDLISDIAIVAAAAWSGWGVLVALLLIRISSKQTFYSEQEKRLKEQAA
;
A
#
# COMPACT_ATOMS: atom_id res chain seq x y z
N MET A 1 9.35 -3.06 17.23
CA MET A 1 10.12 -2.58 16.05
C MET A 1 9.60 -3.09 14.70
N LYS A 2 8.62 -4.00 14.65
CA LYS A 2 8.08 -4.59 13.39
C LYS A 2 7.63 -3.57 12.33
N TYR A 3 7.12 -2.41 12.74
CA TYR A 3 6.52 -1.40 11.85
C TYR A 3 7.46 -0.24 11.48
N LEU A 4 8.58 -0.09 12.20
CA LEU A 4 9.54 1.01 12.00
C LEU A 4 10.08 1.06 10.55
N PRO A 5 10.44 -0.07 9.91
CA PRO A 5 10.94 -0.03 8.53
C PRO A 5 9.93 0.54 7.54
N ILE A 6 8.63 0.29 7.75
CA ILE A 6 7.57 0.77 6.86
C ILE A 6 7.38 2.28 7.02
N ILE A 7 7.41 2.78 8.26
CA ILE A 7 7.34 4.22 8.51
C ILE A 7 8.53 4.95 7.87
N LEU A 8 9.75 4.42 8.02
CA LEU A 8 10.95 4.99 7.40
C LEU A 8 10.85 4.96 5.87
N TRP A 9 10.29 3.90 5.30
CA TRP A 9 10.02 3.80 3.87
C TRP A 9 9.03 4.88 3.39
N ASP A 10 7.90 5.07 4.10
CA ASP A 10 6.91 6.10 3.77
C ASP A 10 7.51 7.52 3.85
N MET A 11 8.35 7.78 4.85
CA MET A 11 9.10 9.03 4.96
C MET A 11 10.07 9.23 3.79
N ALA A 12 10.80 8.18 3.39
CA ALA A 12 11.72 8.24 2.26
C ALA A 12 10.99 8.51 0.94
N LEU A 13 9.84 7.87 0.71
CA LEU A 13 9.01 8.13 -0.47
C LEU A 13 8.49 9.56 -0.51
N THR A 14 8.02 10.05 0.64
CA THR A 14 7.52 11.43 0.76
C THR A 14 8.64 12.44 0.50
N ALA A 15 9.82 12.22 1.08
CA ALA A 15 11.00 13.06 0.86
C ALA A 15 11.44 13.04 -0.61
N LEU A 16 11.43 11.88 -1.27
CA LEU A 16 11.77 11.74 -2.68
C LEU A 16 10.75 12.46 -3.58
N PHE A 17 9.46 12.37 -3.27
CA PHE A 17 8.41 13.06 -4.01
C PHE A 17 8.54 14.58 -3.84
N ALA A 18 8.74 15.07 -2.61
CA ALA A 18 8.98 16.47 -2.33
C ALA A 18 10.24 16.99 -3.04
N ALA A 19 11.35 16.24 -2.99
CA ALA A 19 12.57 16.59 -3.71
C ALA A 19 12.36 16.63 -5.23
N GLY A 20 11.62 15.66 -5.79
CA GLY A 20 11.24 15.64 -7.20
C GLY A 20 10.52 16.89 -7.66
N ILE A 21 9.59 17.40 -6.85
CA ILE A 21 8.82 18.62 -7.14
C ILE A 21 9.67 19.87 -6.86
N CYS A 22 10.17 20.04 -5.65
CA CYS A 22 10.83 21.27 -5.21
C CYS A 22 12.16 21.53 -5.92
N LEU A 23 12.89 20.48 -6.31
CA LEU A 23 14.17 20.60 -7.01
C LEU A 23 14.02 20.34 -8.52
N ASN A 24 12.79 20.17 -9.02
CA ASN A 24 12.48 19.87 -10.41
C ASN A 24 13.28 18.67 -10.98
N LEU A 25 13.47 17.63 -10.16
CA LEU A 25 14.22 16.43 -10.53
C LEU A 25 13.29 15.45 -11.23
N SER A 26 13.20 15.58 -12.56
CA SER A 26 12.36 14.71 -13.40
C SER A 26 12.63 13.22 -13.18
N GLY A 27 13.91 12.84 -13.01
CA GLY A 27 14.30 11.46 -12.72
C GLY A 27 13.69 10.90 -11.42
N ALA A 28 13.52 11.73 -10.38
CA ALA A 28 12.90 11.31 -9.12
C ALA A 28 11.39 11.03 -9.30
N ILE A 29 10.70 11.90 -10.04
CA ILE A 29 9.28 11.71 -10.36
C ILE A 29 9.06 10.47 -11.24
N THR A 30 9.94 10.23 -12.22
CA THR A 30 9.89 9.01 -13.05
C THR A 30 10.13 7.75 -12.21
N ALA A 31 11.11 7.76 -11.30
CA ALA A 31 11.38 6.64 -10.42
C ALA A 31 10.16 6.31 -9.53
N LEU A 32 9.53 7.35 -8.96
CA LEU A 32 8.30 7.20 -8.17
C LEU A 32 7.13 6.68 -8.99
N HIS A 33 6.97 7.15 -10.21
CA HIS A 33 5.94 6.63 -11.13
C HIS A 33 6.10 5.13 -11.35
N VAL A 34 7.30 4.67 -11.71
CA VAL A 34 7.61 3.24 -11.92
C VAL A 34 7.39 2.44 -10.64
N LEU A 35 7.84 2.96 -9.50
CA LEU A 35 7.66 2.29 -8.21
C LEU A 35 6.19 2.12 -7.83
N PHE A 36 5.37 3.15 -8.02
CA PHE A 36 3.94 3.08 -7.72
C PHE A 36 3.24 2.08 -8.65
N TRP A 37 3.62 2.02 -9.92
CA TRP A 37 3.16 0.96 -10.83
C TRP A 37 3.50 -0.43 -10.32
N LEU A 38 4.75 -0.63 -9.89
CA LEU A 38 5.18 -1.91 -9.33
C LEU A 38 4.35 -2.27 -8.09
N MET A 39 4.13 -1.32 -7.17
CA MET A 39 3.31 -1.50 -5.98
C MET A 39 1.86 -1.85 -6.31
N ALA A 40 1.28 -1.18 -7.31
CA ALA A 40 -0.09 -1.43 -7.78
C ALA A 40 -0.21 -2.86 -8.34
N VAL A 41 0.67 -3.24 -9.28
CA VAL A 41 0.63 -4.55 -9.94
C VAL A 41 0.88 -5.68 -8.94
N ILE A 42 1.95 -5.60 -8.14
CA ILE A 42 2.25 -6.63 -7.13
C ILE A 42 1.11 -6.74 -6.12
N GLY A 43 0.58 -5.61 -5.65
CA GLY A 43 -0.52 -5.60 -4.71
C GLY A 43 -1.78 -6.24 -5.28
N LEU A 44 -2.15 -5.92 -6.52
CA LEU A 44 -3.28 -6.55 -7.20
C LEU A 44 -3.08 -8.06 -7.34
N LEU A 45 -1.93 -8.50 -7.84
CA LEU A 45 -1.63 -9.93 -7.97
C LEU A 45 -1.71 -10.66 -6.62
N ALA A 46 -1.21 -10.05 -5.54
CA ALA A 46 -1.24 -10.62 -4.20
C ALA A 46 -2.66 -10.89 -3.69
N PHE A 47 -3.62 -10.04 -4.04
CA PHE A 47 -5.02 -10.16 -3.58
C PHE A 47 -5.95 -10.82 -4.61
N SER A 48 -5.57 -10.88 -5.89
CA SER A 48 -6.36 -11.51 -6.96
C SER A 48 -6.02 -12.99 -7.17
N LEU A 49 -4.79 -13.42 -6.91
CA LEU A 49 -4.38 -14.82 -7.11
C LEU A 49 -4.73 -15.67 -5.88
N PRO A 50 -5.60 -16.71 -6.01
CA PRO A 50 -6.07 -17.49 -4.86
C PRO A 50 -4.96 -18.15 -4.05
N ASP A 51 -3.94 -18.68 -4.72
CA ASP A 51 -2.83 -19.39 -4.05
C ASP A 51 -1.95 -18.43 -3.25
N ILE A 52 -1.70 -17.24 -3.80
CA ILE A 52 -0.95 -16.18 -3.10
C ILE A 52 -1.77 -15.66 -1.94
N LYS A 53 -3.06 -15.36 -2.14
CA LYS A 53 -3.98 -14.91 -1.09
C LYS A 53 -4.04 -15.92 0.07
N LYS A 54 -4.12 -17.23 -0.23
CA LYS A 54 -4.08 -18.31 0.79
C LYS A 54 -2.76 -18.35 1.55
N LYS A 55 -1.63 -18.18 0.85
CA LYS A 55 -0.31 -18.14 1.49
C LYS A 55 -0.19 -16.96 2.46
N ILE A 56 -0.57 -15.76 2.01
CA ILE A 56 -0.58 -14.54 2.84
C ILE A 56 -1.53 -14.71 4.04
N ALA A 57 -2.70 -15.34 3.84
CA ALA A 57 -3.68 -15.61 4.89
C ALA A 57 -3.15 -16.57 5.97
N LYS A 58 -2.30 -17.54 5.59
CA LYS A 58 -1.69 -18.50 6.52
C LYS A 58 -0.67 -17.83 7.43
N ASP A 59 0.12 -16.91 6.89
CA ASP A 59 1.17 -16.19 7.61
C ASP A 59 0.64 -14.92 8.31
N TYR A 60 -0.68 -14.66 8.22
CA TYR A 60 -1.30 -13.47 8.78
C TYR A 60 -1.37 -13.55 10.31
N THR A 61 -0.82 -12.51 10.95
CA THR A 61 -0.94 -12.27 12.40
C THR A 61 -1.80 -11.05 12.65
N HIS A 62 -2.50 -11.01 13.79
CA HIS A 62 -3.31 -9.87 14.21
C HIS A 62 -2.58 -8.53 13.97
N CYS A 63 -3.29 -7.61 13.32
CA CYS A 63 -2.83 -6.28 13.00
C CYS A 63 -3.45 -5.27 13.97
N PRO A 64 -2.64 -4.56 14.80
CA PRO A 64 -3.15 -3.53 15.69
C PRO A 64 -3.92 -2.44 14.93
N LEU A 65 -5.01 -1.94 15.52
CA LEU A 65 -5.87 -0.93 14.89
C LEU A 65 -5.10 0.32 14.44
N LEU A 66 -4.20 0.83 15.29
CA LEU A 66 -3.36 1.98 14.97
C LEU A 66 -2.50 1.74 13.72
N TRP A 67 -1.99 0.51 13.56
CA TRP A 67 -1.20 0.16 12.39
C TRP A 67 -2.07 0.09 11.13
N ARG A 68 -3.28 -0.45 11.23
CA ARG A 68 -4.23 -0.47 10.11
C ARG A 68 -4.63 0.93 9.64
N ILE A 69 -4.78 1.88 10.58
CA ILE A 69 -5.07 3.29 10.26
C ILE A 69 -3.87 3.94 9.56
N TRP A 70 -2.65 3.77 10.10
CA TRP A 70 -1.44 4.28 9.45
C TRP A 70 -1.29 3.76 8.03
N ASP A 71 -1.40 2.44 7.87
CA ASP A 71 -1.29 1.76 6.59
C ASP A 71 -2.30 2.28 5.55
N LEU A 72 -3.55 2.54 5.97
CA LEU A 72 -4.57 3.15 5.12
C LEU A 72 -4.22 4.60 4.74
N ILE A 73 -3.72 5.41 5.69
CA ILE A 73 -3.33 6.79 5.43
C ILE A 73 -2.18 6.85 4.43
N SER A 74 -1.15 6.02 4.59
CA SER A 74 -0.03 5.93 3.65
C SER A 74 -0.50 5.52 2.26
N ASP A 75 -1.38 4.52 2.17
CA ASP A 75 -1.97 4.08 0.91
C ASP A 75 -2.76 5.22 0.22
N ILE A 76 -3.55 6.01 0.98
CA ILE A 76 -4.27 7.19 0.45
C ILE A 76 -3.31 8.28 -0.02
N ALA A 77 -2.21 8.52 0.70
CA ALA A 77 -1.21 9.51 0.32
C ALA A 77 -0.57 9.18 -1.05
N ILE A 78 -0.29 7.90 -1.31
CA ILE A 78 0.23 7.44 -2.60
C ILE A 78 -0.79 7.68 -3.72
N VAL A 79 -2.08 7.38 -3.46
CA VAL A 79 -3.16 7.66 -4.42
C VAL A 79 -3.25 9.16 -4.73
N ALA A 80 -3.20 10.01 -3.69
CA ALA A 80 -3.26 11.45 -3.85
C ALA A 80 -2.06 11.99 -4.66
N ALA A 81 -0.85 11.48 -4.41
CA ALA A 81 0.35 11.83 -5.16
C ALA A 81 0.23 11.42 -6.65
N ALA A 82 -0.31 10.23 -6.93
CA ALA A 82 -0.55 9.78 -8.29
C ALA A 82 -1.62 10.62 -9.00
N ALA A 83 -2.69 11.00 -8.29
CA ALA A 83 -3.75 11.84 -8.81
C ALA A 83 -3.25 13.26 -9.13
N TRP A 84 -2.47 13.85 -8.22
CA TRP A 84 -1.83 15.14 -8.42
C TRP A 84 -0.92 15.14 -9.66
N SER A 85 -0.23 14.02 -9.90
CA SER A 85 0.70 13.86 -11.02
C SER A 85 -0.01 13.52 -12.36
N GLY A 86 -1.35 13.44 -12.36
CA GLY A 86 -2.13 13.13 -13.57
C GLY A 86 -2.10 11.65 -13.99
N TRP A 87 -1.68 10.73 -13.12
CA TRP A 87 -1.52 9.30 -13.45
C TRP A 87 -2.83 8.53 -13.28
N GLY A 88 -3.87 8.90 -14.04
CA GLY A 88 -5.25 8.43 -13.83
C GLY A 88 -5.43 6.90 -13.81
N VAL A 89 -4.78 6.16 -14.72
CA VAL A 89 -4.85 4.69 -14.73
C VAL A 89 -4.24 4.10 -13.47
N LEU A 90 -3.10 4.63 -13.04
CA LEU A 90 -2.42 4.19 -11.83
C LEU A 90 -3.26 4.46 -10.58
N VAL A 91 -3.93 5.61 -10.51
CA VAL A 91 -4.89 5.94 -9.43
C VAL A 91 -5.98 4.87 -9.31
N ALA A 92 -6.60 4.48 -10.43
CA ALA A 92 -7.65 3.46 -10.41
C ALA A 92 -7.11 2.11 -9.90
N LEU A 93 -5.93 1.68 -10.35
CA LEU A 93 -5.32 0.43 -9.91
C LEU A 93 -4.92 0.46 -8.43
N LEU A 94 -4.39 1.57 -7.94
CA LEU A 94 -4.07 1.76 -6.53
C LEU A 94 -5.34 1.72 -5.66
N LEU A 95 -6.43 2.33 -6.08
CA LEU A 95 -7.71 2.26 -5.36
C LEU A 95 -8.25 0.83 -5.28
N ILE A 96 -8.20 0.07 -6.38
CA ILE A 96 -8.60 -1.35 -6.40
C ILE A 96 -7.71 -2.16 -5.45
N ARG A 97 -6.39 -1.94 -5.49
CA ARG A 97 -5.43 -2.58 -4.57
C ARG A 97 -5.78 -2.31 -3.11
N ILE A 98 -5.98 -1.04 -2.75
CA ILE A 98 -6.26 -0.63 -1.36
C ILE A 98 -7.57 -1.24 -0.87
N SER A 99 -8.61 -1.21 -1.72
CA SER A 99 -9.91 -1.79 -1.39
C SER A 99 -9.79 -3.31 -1.16
N SER A 100 -9.06 -4.01 -2.03
CA SER A 100 -8.81 -5.46 -1.91
C SER A 100 -8.03 -5.81 -0.64
N LYS A 101 -7.01 -5.02 -0.31
CA LYS A 101 -6.19 -5.17 0.90
C LYS A 101 -7.01 -4.95 2.17
N GLN A 102 -7.86 -3.92 2.22
CA GLN A 102 -8.69 -3.65 3.40
C GLN A 102 -9.78 -4.69 3.61
N THR A 103 -10.38 -5.20 2.54
CA THR A 103 -11.30 -6.34 2.59
C THR A 103 -10.59 -7.57 3.14
N PHE A 104 -9.39 -7.87 2.63
CA PHE A 104 -8.58 -8.98 3.12
C PHE A 104 -8.29 -8.87 4.62
N TYR A 105 -7.81 -7.72 5.11
CA TYR A 105 -7.59 -7.53 6.55
C TYR A 105 -8.85 -7.71 7.37
N SER A 106 -9.99 -7.20 6.89
CA SER A 106 -11.27 -7.40 7.57
C SER A 106 -11.65 -8.89 7.68
N GLU A 107 -11.49 -9.65 6.60
CA GLU A 107 -11.74 -11.10 6.56
C GLU A 107 -10.83 -11.85 7.54
N GLN A 108 -9.53 -11.52 7.56
CA GLN A 108 -8.56 -12.21 8.42
C GLN A 108 -8.77 -11.90 9.90
N GLU A 109 -9.04 -10.64 10.25
CA GLU A 109 -9.33 -10.24 11.63
C GLU A 109 -10.62 -10.90 12.15
N LYS A 110 -11.64 -11.02 11.29
CA LYS A 110 -12.87 -11.75 11.63
C LYS A 110 -12.56 -13.23 11.90
N ARG A 111 -11.80 -13.90 11.02
CA ARG A 111 -11.40 -15.30 11.20
C ARG A 111 -10.63 -15.53 12.50
N LEU A 112 -9.67 -14.64 12.82
CA LEU A 112 -8.88 -14.75 14.05
C LEU A 112 -9.74 -14.58 15.30
N LYS A 113 -10.74 -13.68 15.27
CA LYS A 113 -11.70 -13.52 16.37
C LYS A 113 -12.57 -14.75 16.56
N GLU A 114 -13.05 -15.35 15.49
CA GLU A 114 -13.86 -16.58 15.53
C GLU A 114 -13.05 -17.79 16.03
N GLN A 115 -11.75 -17.85 15.74
CA GLN A 115 -10.86 -18.93 16.23
C GLN A 115 -10.44 -18.77 17.70
N ALA A 116 -10.57 -17.55 18.24
CA ALA A 116 -10.23 -17.24 19.63
C ALA A 116 -11.45 -17.29 20.58
N ALA A 117 -12.65 -17.50 20.04
CA ALA A 117 -13.91 -17.66 20.77
C ALA A 117 -14.25 -19.14 20.96
#